data_AF-A0A7C6BK08-F1
#
_entry.id   AF-A0A7C6BK08-F1
#
_cell.length_a   1.000
_cell.length_b   1.000
_cell.length_c   1.000
_cell.angle_alpha   90.00
_cell.angle_beta   90.00
_cell.angle_gamma   90.00
#
_symmetry.space_group_name_H-M   'P 1'
#
loop_
_entity.id
_entity.type
_entity.pdbx_description
1 polymer ?
#
loop_
_entity_poly.entity_id
_entity_poly.type
_entity_poly.pdbx_seq_one_letter_code
_entity_poly.pdbx_strand_id
1 'polypeptide(L)'
;TTDPDCTRINSLAGTHAGYSVQSVVDEKHGLILSADVVSENNDLNQFSRQINQANALLEHKCQVACADSGYASTAELAKIDQQGIKVVVPSQRQASEKTPSPFAKDQFTYDSIHDCYICPEGHPLTFSSLNKKKKNGHKHYLISAKKTCLACPHYGVCTSSQQGRKVIRLVNEELKRKVRSPVFRT
;
A
#
# COMPACT_ATOMS: atom_id res chain seq x y z
N THR A 1 -34.17 11.48 15.09
CA THR A 1 -33.90 10.35 14.18
C THR A 1 -32.46 10.50 13.73
N THR A 2 -31.61 9.48 13.85
CA THR A 2 -30.21 9.53 13.39
C THR A 2 -30.14 9.15 11.92
N ASP A 3 -29.39 9.91 11.14
CA ASP A 3 -29.12 9.62 9.72
C ASP A 3 -28.32 8.29 9.61
N PRO A 4 -28.79 7.29 8.83
CA PRO A 4 -28.11 6.00 8.69
C PRO A 4 -26.78 6.08 7.94
N ASP A 5 -26.57 7.10 7.11
CA ASP A 5 -25.34 7.26 6.32
C ASP A 5 -24.24 7.97 7.12
N CYS A 6 -24.59 8.52 8.28
CA CYS A 6 -23.66 9.14 9.20
C CYS A 6 -22.77 8.09 9.86
N THR A 7 -21.45 8.29 9.77
CA THR A 7 -20.46 7.40 10.36
C THR A 7 -19.55 8.14 11.34
N ARG A 8 -18.84 7.37 12.14
CA ARG A 8 -17.83 7.86 13.07
C ARG A 8 -16.55 8.16 12.30
N ILE A 9 -16.22 9.44 12.10
CA ILE A 9 -15.00 9.90 11.40
C ILE A 9 -13.92 10.25 12.42
N ASN A 10 -12.70 9.77 12.18
CA ASN A 10 -11.53 10.13 12.98
C ASN A 10 -10.73 11.23 12.27
N SER A 11 -10.51 12.35 12.95
CA SER A 11 -9.72 13.47 12.45
C SER A 11 -8.64 13.89 13.45
N LEU A 12 -7.78 14.83 13.06
CA LEU A 12 -6.79 15.43 13.97
C LEU A 12 -7.45 16.14 15.17
N ALA A 13 -8.68 16.64 15.01
CA ALA A 13 -9.46 17.30 16.06
C ALA A 13 -10.23 16.30 16.95
N GLY A 14 -10.03 14.99 16.77
CA GLY A 14 -10.74 13.94 17.48
C GLY A 14 -11.81 13.26 16.63
N THR A 15 -12.67 12.49 17.29
CA THR A 15 -13.73 11.73 16.64
C THR A 15 -15.04 12.50 16.62
N HIS A 16 -15.68 12.60 15.45
CA HIS A 16 -16.99 13.20 15.27
C HIS A 16 -17.89 12.36 14.35
N ALA A 17 -19.17 12.69 14.33
CA ALA A 17 -20.14 12.20 13.37
C ALA A 17 -19.96 12.95 12.03
N GLY A 18 -19.93 12.24 10.90
CA GLY A 18 -19.83 12.85 9.58
C GLY A 18 -20.01 11.87 8.43
N TYR A 19 -19.86 12.36 7.21
CA TYR A 19 -20.03 11.59 5.97
C TYR A 19 -18.68 11.42 5.27
N SER A 20 -18.36 10.17 4.90
CA SER A 20 -17.21 9.90 4.03
C SER A 20 -17.69 9.87 2.59
N VAL A 21 -17.42 10.95 1.86
CA VAL A 21 -17.81 11.09 0.45
C VAL A 21 -16.66 10.62 -0.43
N GLN A 22 -16.97 9.74 -1.37
CA GLN A 22 -16.09 9.29 -2.43
C GLN A 22 -16.56 9.91 -3.74
N SER A 23 -15.65 10.40 -4.58
CA SER A 23 -16.03 10.98 -5.87
C SER A 23 -15.01 10.65 -6.95
N VAL A 24 -15.48 10.52 -8.18
CA VAL A 24 -14.66 10.31 -9.38
C VAL A 24 -14.98 11.39 -10.37
N VAL A 25 -13.93 12.01 -10.92
CA VAL A 25 -14.03 13.06 -11.94
C VAL A 25 -13.29 12.65 -13.20
N ASP A 26 -13.75 13.12 -14.36
CA ASP A 26 -12.99 13.02 -15.59
C ASP A 26 -11.85 14.07 -15.62
N GLU A 27 -10.73 13.72 -16.25
CA GLU A 27 -9.55 14.59 -16.29
C GLU A 27 -9.72 15.79 -17.24
N LYS A 28 -10.47 15.62 -18.33
CA LYS A 28 -10.52 16.59 -19.43
C LYS A 28 -11.41 17.79 -19.09
N HIS A 29 -12.52 17.54 -18.40
CA HIS A 29 -13.57 18.52 -18.13
C HIS A 29 -13.89 18.68 -16.64
N GLY A 30 -13.39 17.80 -15.78
CA GLY A 30 -13.65 17.84 -14.33
C GLY A 30 -15.10 17.50 -13.97
N LEU A 31 -15.82 16.81 -14.84
CA LEU A 31 -17.19 16.37 -14.59
C LEU A 31 -17.18 15.22 -13.58
N ILE A 32 -18.10 15.29 -12.62
CA ILE A 32 -18.31 14.23 -11.64
C ILE A 32 -19.01 13.06 -12.34
N LEU A 33 -18.30 11.94 -12.43
CA LEU A 33 -18.79 10.69 -13.03
C LEU A 33 -19.43 9.78 -11.98
N SER A 34 -19.01 9.90 -10.72
CA SER A 34 -19.58 9.14 -9.61
C SER A 34 -19.39 9.90 -8.31
N ALA A 35 -20.37 9.79 -7.42
CA ALA A 35 -20.30 10.25 -6.04
C ALA A 35 -21.05 9.24 -5.16
N ASP A 36 -20.43 8.85 -4.04
CA ASP A 36 -20.94 7.81 -3.15
C ASP A 36 -20.64 8.17 -1.69
N VAL A 37 -21.57 7.85 -0.78
CA VAL A 37 -21.40 8.06 0.66
C VAL A 37 -21.17 6.69 1.29
N VAL A 38 -20.04 6.54 1.97
CA VAL A 38 -19.64 5.26 2.56
C VAL A 38 -19.51 5.35 4.07
N SER A 39 -19.96 4.32 4.77
CA SER A 39 -19.84 4.25 6.23
C SER A 39 -18.44 3.81 6.69
N GLU A 40 -17.52 3.52 5.76
CA GLU A 40 -16.14 3.16 6.03
C GLU A 40 -15.29 4.39 6.40
N ASN A 41 -14.50 4.27 7.45
CA ASN A 41 -13.66 5.35 7.99
C ASN A 41 -12.27 5.44 7.29
N ASN A 42 -12.07 4.73 6.18
CA ASN A 42 -10.85 4.83 5.37
C ASN A 42 -11.12 4.39 3.92
N ASP A 43 -10.28 4.88 3.01
CA ASP A 43 -10.46 4.70 1.57
C ASP A 43 -9.86 3.40 1.01
N LEU A 44 -9.28 2.56 1.88
CA LEU A 44 -8.48 1.39 1.46
C LEU A 44 -9.27 0.37 0.62
N ASN A 45 -10.60 0.34 0.69
CA ASN A 45 -11.44 -0.59 -0.08
C ASN A 45 -12.32 0.10 -1.13
N GLN A 46 -12.13 1.40 -1.36
CA GLN A 46 -13.05 2.18 -2.21
C GLN A 46 -12.61 2.26 -3.67
N PHE A 47 -11.30 2.19 -3.94
CA PHE A 47 -10.76 2.48 -5.28
C PHE A 47 -11.44 1.70 -6.42
N SER A 48 -11.55 0.37 -6.31
CA SER A 48 -12.10 -0.40 -7.43
C SER A 48 -13.58 -0.18 -7.65
N ARG A 49 -14.36 -0.01 -6.57
CA ARG A 49 -15.80 0.28 -6.62
C ARG A 49 -16.06 1.59 -7.37
N GLN A 50 -15.35 2.65 -6.98
CA GLN A 50 -15.53 3.99 -7.52
C GLN A 50 -15.18 4.05 -9.01
N ILE A 51 -14.04 3.46 -9.41
CA ILE A 51 -13.64 3.41 -10.84
C ILE A 51 -14.64 2.59 -11.68
N ASN A 52 -15.14 1.48 -11.15
CA ASN A 52 -16.13 0.66 -11.87
C ASN A 52 -17.47 1.40 -12.03
N GLN A 53 -17.92 2.16 -11.03
CA GLN A 53 -19.13 2.99 -11.13
C GLN A 53 -18.98 4.05 -12.23
N ALA A 54 -17.84 4.75 -12.27
CA ALA A 54 -17.57 5.74 -13.31
C ALA A 54 -17.50 5.13 -14.72
N ASN A 55 -16.83 3.98 -14.87
CA ASN A 55 -16.76 3.26 -16.16
C ASN A 55 -18.13 2.75 -16.63
N ALA A 56 -19.01 2.36 -15.70
CA ALA A 56 -20.37 1.95 -16.03
C ALA A 56 -21.19 3.12 -16.58
N LEU A 57 -21.06 4.32 -16.01
CA LEU A 57 -21.71 5.54 -16.51
C LEU A 57 -21.20 5.92 -17.92
N LEU A 58 -19.90 5.80 -18.15
CA LEU A 58 -19.27 6.12 -19.43
C LEU A 58 -19.50 5.05 -20.51
N GLU A 59 -20.02 3.88 -20.15
CA GLU A 59 -20.16 2.69 -21.01
C GLU A 59 -18.84 2.21 -21.64
N HIS A 60 -17.70 2.68 -21.14
CA HIS A 60 -16.37 2.24 -21.53
C HIS A 60 -15.38 2.40 -20.37
N LYS A 61 -14.27 1.66 -20.45
CA LYS A 61 -13.21 1.74 -19.44
C LYS A 61 -12.31 2.94 -19.69
N CYS A 62 -11.97 3.66 -18.63
CA CYS A 62 -10.91 4.66 -18.68
C CYS A 62 -9.55 4.01 -19.01
N GLN A 63 -8.64 4.78 -19.60
CA GLN A 63 -7.28 4.31 -19.90
C GLN A 63 -6.38 4.35 -18.67
N VAL A 64 -6.55 5.37 -17.84
CA VAL A 64 -5.77 5.63 -16.64
C VAL A 64 -6.71 5.95 -15.49
N ALA A 65 -6.48 5.32 -14.34
CA ALA A 65 -7.16 5.61 -13.08
C ALA A 65 -6.13 6.08 -12.05
N CYS A 66 -6.35 7.27 -11.48
CA CYS A 66 -5.49 7.85 -10.46
C CYS A 66 -6.25 8.20 -9.18
N ALA A 67 -5.57 8.12 -8.05
CA ALA A 67 -6.08 8.53 -6.74
C ALA A 67 -4.92 8.83 -5.79
N ASP A 68 -5.22 9.41 -4.63
CA ASP A 68 -4.23 9.67 -3.59
C ASP A 68 -3.79 8.40 -2.82
N SER A 69 -2.83 8.57 -1.91
CA SER A 69 -2.23 7.45 -1.17
C SER A 69 -3.15 6.75 -0.15
N GLY A 70 -4.31 7.34 0.17
CA GLY A 70 -5.37 6.71 0.96
C GLY A 70 -5.95 5.48 0.28
N TYR A 71 -5.97 5.49 -1.06
CA TYR A 71 -6.47 4.40 -1.90
C TYR A 71 -5.41 3.33 -2.23
N ALA A 72 -4.22 3.39 -1.63
CA ALA A 72 -3.05 2.57 -2.01
C ALA A 72 -3.11 1.08 -1.63
N SER A 73 -4.32 0.50 -1.49
CA SER A 73 -4.53 -0.91 -1.20
C SER A 73 -4.20 -1.78 -2.40
N THR A 74 -3.14 -2.58 -2.29
CA THR A 74 -2.66 -3.44 -3.39
C THR A 74 -3.73 -4.39 -3.94
N ALA A 75 -4.67 -4.83 -3.09
CA ALA A 75 -5.76 -5.71 -3.51
C ALA A 75 -6.77 -4.95 -4.40
N GLU A 76 -7.11 -3.72 -4.05
CA GLU A 76 -8.02 -2.87 -4.84
C GLU A 76 -7.38 -2.45 -6.16
N LEU A 77 -6.12 -1.98 -6.11
CA LEU A 77 -5.40 -1.55 -7.31
C LEU A 77 -5.25 -2.71 -8.31
N ALA A 78 -5.04 -3.94 -7.83
CA ALA A 78 -4.95 -5.12 -8.68
C ALA A 78 -6.25 -5.42 -9.43
N LYS A 79 -7.43 -5.20 -8.82
CA LYS A 79 -8.72 -5.41 -9.48
C LYS A 79 -8.92 -4.51 -10.69
N ILE A 80 -8.34 -3.30 -10.68
CA ILE A 80 -8.42 -2.35 -11.79
C ILE A 80 -7.31 -2.62 -12.82
N ASP A 81 -6.08 -2.92 -12.39
CA ASP A 81 -4.98 -3.28 -13.29
C ASP A 81 -5.30 -4.54 -14.14
N GLN A 82 -5.96 -5.54 -13.54
CA GLN A 82 -6.42 -6.76 -14.24
C GLN A 82 -7.45 -6.48 -15.35
N GLN A 83 -8.11 -5.31 -15.34
CA GLN A 83 -9.05 -4.93 -16.38
C GLN A 83 -8.38 -4.26 -17.59
N GLY A 84 -7.04 -4.12 -17.58
CA GLY A 84 -6.27 -3.42 -18.60
C GLY A 84 -6.16 -1.90 -18.37
N ILE A 85 -6.60 -1.41 -17.20
CA ILE A 85 -6.59 0.02 -16.85
C ILE A 85 -5.27 0.34 -16.14
N LYS A 86 -4.56 1.37 -16.58
CA LYS A 86 -3.32 1.80 -15.92
C LYS A 86 -3.65 2.48 -14.59
N VAL A 87 -3.11 1.96 -13.50
CA VAL A 87 -3.32 2.53 -12.15
C VAL A 87 -2.14 3.41 -11.75
N VAL A 88 -2.43 4.64 -11.30
CA VAL A 88 -1.44 5.60 -10.79
C VAL A 88 -1.85 6.08 -9.40
N VAL A 89 -1.34 5.40 -8.37
CA VAL A 89 -1.64 5.72 -6.96
C VAL A 89 -0.33 5.71 -6.16
N PRO A 90 0.06 6.82 -5.50
CA PRO A 90 1.28 6.86 -4.72
C PRO A 90 1.16 5.98 -3.48
N SER A 91 2.24 5.31 -3.09
CA SER A 91 2.27 4.64 -1.80
C SER A 91 2.30 5.65 -0.65
N GLN A 92 1.77 5.30 0.52
CA GLN A 92 1.85 6.15 1.74
C GLN A 92 3.27 6.62 2.04
N ARG A 93 4.29 5.80 1.74
CA ARG A 93 5.69 6.18 1.91
C ARG A 93 6.11 7.30 0.95
N GLN A 94 5.71 7.23 -0.33
CA GLN A 94 5.96 8.30 -1.30
C GLN A 94 5.26 9.59 -0.88
N ALA A 95 4.01 9.50 -0.44
CA ALA A 95 3.26 10.66 0.04
C ALA A 95 3.85 11.28 1.32
N SER A 96 4.55 10.49 2.15
CA SER A 96 5.15 11.00 3.39
C SER A 96 6.44 11.80 3.20
N GLU A 97 7.05 11.77 2.00
CA GLU A 97 8.34 12.44 1.66
C GLU A 97 9.53 12.16 2.59
N LYS A 98 9.40 11.22 3.54
CA LYS A 98 10.45 10.90 4.50
C LYS A 98 11.65 10.30 3.79
N THR A 99 12.83 10.86 4.08
CA THR A 99 14.10 10.31 3.62
C THR A 99 14.20 8.84 4.06
N PRO A 100 14.42 7.91 3.13
CA PRO A 100 14.47 6.50 3.45
C PRO A 100 15.65 6.23 4.39
N SER A 101 15.40 5.52 5.50
CA SER A 101 16.47 5.01 6.35
C SER A 101 17.48 4.20 5.52
N PRO A 102 18.80 4.27 5.83
CA PRO A 102 19.81 3.46 5.15
C PRO A 102 19.57 1.94 5.30
N PHE A 103 18.71 1.53 6.23
CA PHE A 103 18.29 0.13 6.41
C PHE A 103 16.80 -0.07 6.15
N ALA A 104 16.16 0.82 5.39
CA ALA A 104 14.81 0.62 4.91
C ALA A 104 14.74 -0.64 4.03
N LYS A 105 13.55 -1.25 3.94
CA LYS A 105 13.33 -2.48 3.16
C LYS A 105 13.82 -2.38 1.71
N ASP A 106 13.73 -1.19 1.10
CA ASP A 106 14.16 -0.97 -0.29
C ASP A 106 15.66 -1.20 -0.49
N GLN A 107 16.46 -1.18 0.59
CA GLN A 107 17.89 -1.48 0.60
C GLN A 107 18.18 -2.99 0.77
N PHE A 108 17.14 -3.81 0.89
CA PHE A 108 17.26 -5.26 0.97
C PHE A 108 16.89 -5.85 -0.40
N THR A 109 17.80 -6.61 -0.98
CA THR A 109 17.58 -7.27 -2.26
C THR A 109 16.79 -8.54 -2.04
N TYR A 110 15.71 -8.74 -2.78
CA TYR A 110 14.98 -10.01 -2.74
C TYR A 110 15.54 -10.95 -3.80
N ASP A 111 15.95 -12.14 -3.35
CA ASP A 111 16.31 -13.25 -4.22
C ASP A 111 15.09 -14.18 -4.37
N SER A 112 14.52 -14.19 -5.58
CA SER A 112 13.36 -15.02 -5.90
C SER A 112 13.70 -16.50 -6.10
N ILE A 113 14.96 -16.84 -6.39
CA ILE A 113 15.39 -18.22 -6.59
C ILE A 113 15.45 -18.94 -5.23
N HIS A 114 16.01 -18.28 -4.22
CA HIS A 114 16.17 -18.84 -2.88
C HIS A 114 15.06 -18.45 -1.88
N ASP A 115 14.05 -17.70 -2.32
CA ASP A 115 13.00 -17.08 -1.50
C ASP A 115 13.56 -16.46 -0.21
N CYS A 116 14.48 -15.50 -0.37
CA CYS A 116 15.11 -14.82 0.75
C CYS A 116 15.36 -13.33 0.47
N TYR A 117 15.58 -12.57 1.53
CA TYR A 117 16.06 -11.18 1.42
C TYR A 117 17.53 -11.13 1.82
N ILE A 118 18.35 -10.44 1.04
CA ILE A 118 19.75 -10.16 1.37
C ILE A 118 19.83 -8.76 1.96
N CYS A 119 20.41 -8.63 3.16
CA CYS A 119 20.63 -7.33 3.78
C CYS A 119 21.79 -6.57 3.12
N PRO A 120 21.96 -5.26 3.41
CA PRO A 120 23.09 -4.48 2.88
C PRO A 120 24.48 -5.05 3.19
N GLU A 121 24.61 -5.79 4.30
CA GLU A 121 25.84 -6.50 4.70
C GLU A 121 26.00 -7.89 4.03
N GLY A 122 25.10 -8.26 3.10
CA GLY A 122 25.17 -9.53 2.37
C GLY A 122 24.59 -10.75 3.10
N HIS A 123 24.01 -10.58 4.29
CA HIS A 123 23.46 -11.70 5.05
C HIS A 123 22.00 -12.03 4.70
N PRO A 124 21.64 -13.31 4.56
CA PRO A 124 20.29 -13.71 4.17
C PRO A 124 19.30 -13.67 5.34
N LEU A 125 18.08 -13.27 4.99
CA LEU A 125 16.87 -13.34 5.79
C LEU A 125 15.94 -14.35 5.13
N THR A 126 15.68 -15.47 5.80
CA THR A 126 14.85 -16.56 5.29
C THR A 126 13.41 -16.42 5.75
N PHE A 127 12.50 -17.05 5.01
CA PHE A 127 11.09 -17.11 5.39
C PHE A 127 10.92 -17.70 6.79
N SER A 128 10.19 -17.00 7.65
CA SER A 128 9.97 -17.37 9.04
C SER A 128 8.51 -17.71 9.31
N SER A 129 7.58 -16.86 8.86
CA SER A 129 6.16 -17.05 9.15
C SER A 129 5.26 -16.29 8.19
N LEU A 130 4.03 -16.78 8.03
CA LEU A 130 2.96 -16.09 7.33
C LEU A 130 1.95 -15.56 8.35
N ASN A 131 1.74 -14.25 8.38
CA ASN A 131 0.66 -13.67 9.16
C ASN A 131 -0.66 -13.77 8.38
N LYS A 132 -1.41 -14.85 8.63
CA LYS A 132 -2.72 -15.12 8.01
C LYS A 132 -3.86 -14.23 8.54
N LYS A 133 -3.66 -13.52 9.67
CA LYS A 133 -4.71 -12.66 10.27
C LYS A 133 -4.91 -11.33 9.53
N LYS A 134 -3.97 -10.91 8.68
CA LYS A 134 -4.12 -9.69 7.87
C LYS A 134 -4.64 -10.05 6.47
N LYS A 135 -5.71 -9.36 6.03
CA LYS A 135 -6.43 -9.57 4.75
C LYS A 135 -5.53 -9.68 3.50
N ASN A 136 -4.32 -9.11 3.53
CA ASN A 136 -3.40 -9.07 2.37
C ASN A 136 -2.22 -10.06 2.44
N GLY A 137 -2.15 -10.92 3.48
CA GLY A 137 -1.08 -11.92 3.64
C GLY A 137 0.32 -11.30 3.78
N HIS A 138 0.89 -11.31 4.97
CA HIS A 138 2.25 -10.81 5.18
C HIS A 138 3.21 -11.98 5.40
N LYS A 139 4.18 -12.13 4.50
CA LYS A 139 5.33 -13.02 4.70
C LYS A 139 6.38 -12.31 5.56
N HIS A 140 6.82 -12.94 6.63
CA HIS A 140 7.92 -12.45 7.46
C HIS A 140 9.20 -13.18 7.10
N TYR A 141 10.25 -12.41 6.88
CA TYR A 141 11.61 -12.90 6.66
C TYR A 141 12.46 -12.44 7.84
N LEU A 142 13.22 -13.36 8.43
CA LEU A 142 14.05 -13.12 9.60
C LEU A 142 15.50 -13.50 9.27
N ILE A 143 16.46 -12.76 9.82
CA ILE A 143 17.89 -13.10 9.70
C ILE A 143 18.12 -14.56 10.09
N SER A 144 18.86 -15.31 9.27
CA SER A 144 19.08 -16.73 9.52
C SER A 144 19.91 -16.97 10.78
N ALA A 145 20.84 -16.08 11.10
CA ALA A 145 21.66 -16.14 12.30
C ALA A 145 21.55 -14.84 13.11
N LYS A 146 20.85 -14.89 14.26
CA LYS A 146 20.67 -13.71 15.14
C LYS A 146 22.00 -13.09 15.62
N LYS A 147 23.02 -13.93 15.84
CA LYS A 147 24.37 -13.49 16.26
C LYS A 147 25.00 -12.53 15.25
N THR A 148 24.70 -12.71 13.96
CA THR A 148 25.17 -11.84 12.89
C THR A 148 24.65 -10.41 13.05
N CYS A 149 23.38 -10.22 13.42
CA CYS A 149 22.86 -8.90 13.73
C CYS A 149 23.43 -8.35 15.04
N LEU A 150 23.60 -9.18 16.07
CA LEU A 150 24.11 -8.74 17.38
C LEU A 150 25.58 -8.30 17.32
N ALA A 151 26.38 -8.90 16.44
CA ALA A 151 27.77 -8.52 16.20
C ALA A 151 27.94 -7.47 15.08
N CYS A 152 26.85 -7.03 14.45
CA CYS A 152 26.89 -6.10 13.33
C CYS A 152 27.20 -4.68 13.81
N PRO A 153 28.08 -3.92 13.12
CA PRO A 153 28.35 -2.51 13.45
C PRO A 153 27.10 -1.61 13.33
N HIS A 154 26.08 -2.07 12.60
CA HIS A 154 24.82 -1.36 12.41
C HIS A 154 23.71 -1.78 13.39
N TYR A 155 24.03 -2.60 14.40
CA TYR A 155 23.09 -2.89 15.48
C TYR A 155 22.68 -1.60 16.20
N GLY A 156 21.40 -1.47 16.56
CA GLY A 156 20.82 -0.23 17.09
C GLY A 156 20.27 0.72 16.02
N VAL A 157 20.86 0.76 14.82
CA VAL A 157 20.33 1.56 13.69
C VAL A 157 19.52 0.70 12.71
N CYS A 158 20.06 -0.46 12.30
CA CYS A 158 19.39 -1.40 11.40
C CYS A 158 18.29 -2.19 12.12
N THR A 159 18.56 -2.63 13.36
CA THR A 159 17.59 -3.33 14.20
C THR A 159 18.01 -3.21 15.66
N SER A 160 17.05 -3.12 16.57
CA SER A 160 17.23 -3.23 18.02
C SER A 160 16.70 -4.55 18.59
N SER A 161 16.17 -5.43 17.73
CA SER A 161 15.62 -6.73 18.15
C SER A 161 16.73 -7.72 18.50
N GLN A 162 16.60 -8.39 19.64
CA GLN A 162 17.48 -9.50 20.03
C GLN A 162 17.33 -10.74 19.13
N GLN A 163 16.22 -10.83 18.39
CA GLN A 163 16.01 -11.87 17.38
C GLN A 163 16.63 -11.50 16.01
N GLY A 164 17.22 -10.30 15.89
CA GLY A 164 17.81 -9.80 14.66
C GLY A 164 16.81 -9.10 13.74
N ARG A 165 17.25 -8.79 12.51
CA ARG A 165 16.46 -7.99 11.55
C ARG A 165 15.31 -8.82 10.98
N LYS A 166 14.12 -8.21 10.93
CA LYS A 166 12.92 -8.76 10.29
C LYS A 166 12.46 -7.88 9.13
N VAL A 167 12.14 -8.48 8.00
CA VAL A 167 11.55 -7.82 6.83
C VAL A 167 10.16 -8.41 6.56
N ILE A 168 9.20 -7.54 6.26
CA ILE A 168 7.83 -7.94 5.93
C ILE A 168 7.60 -7.76 4.44
N ARG A 169 7.21 -8.83 3.75
CA ARG A 169 6.82 -8.86 2.32
C ARG A 169 5.33 -9.06 2.19
N LEU A 170 4.72 -8.27 1.30
CA LEU A 170 3.33 -8.49 0.91
C LEU A 170 3.29 -9.68 -0.06
N VAL A 171 2.24 -10.49 0.00
CA VAL A 171 2.06 -11.56 -1.01
C VAL A 171 2.01 -10.98 -2.42
N ASN A 172 1.31 -9.84 -2.59
CA ASN A 172 1.18 -9.13 -3.88
C ASN A 172 2.22 -8.01 -4.07
N GLU A 173 3.45 -8.19 -3.57
CA GLU A 173 4.47 -7.14 -3.61
C GLU A 173 4.92 -6.75 -5.02
N GLU A 174 4.90 -7.68 -5.98
CA GLU A 174 5.22 -7.40 -7.38
C GLU A 174 4.22 -6.44 -8.02
N LEU A 175 2.92 -6.66 -7.81
CA LEU A 175 1.87 -5.73 -8.24
C LEU A 175 2.06 -4.35 -7.63
N LYS A 176 2.43 -4.28 -6.33
CA LYS A 176 2.75 -3.01 -5.68
C LYS A 176 3.92 -2.30 -6.36
N ARG A 177 4.97 -3.03 -6.76
CA ARG A 177 6.13 -2.45 -7.46
C ARG A 177 5.75 -1.95 -8.86
N LYS A 178 4.90 -2.69 -9.59
CA LYS A 178 4.39 -2.30 -10.91
C LYS A 178 3.61 -0.98 -10.82
N VAL A 179 2.67 -0.87 -9.89
CA VAL A 179 1.84 0.34 -9.70
C VAL A 179 2.67 1.52 -9.15
N ARG A 180 3.78 1.26 -8.46
CA ARG A 180 4.71 2.29 -7.96
C ARG A 180 5.48 3.02 -9.08
N SER A 181 5.54 2.48 -10.29
CA SER A 181 6.21 3.09 -11.45
C SER A 181 5.15 3.51 -12.47
N PRO A 182 4.68 4.77 -12.42
CA PRO A 182 5.47 5.88 -12.97
C PRO A 182 5.34 7.17 -12.14
N VAL A 183 6.46 7.63 -11.58
CA VAL A 183 6.57 9.04 -11.16
C VAL A 183 6.75 9.84 -12.45
N PHE A 184 5.67 10.36 -13.03
CA PHE A 184 5.81 11.53 -13.89
C PHE A 184 6.20 12.67 -12.97
N ARG A 185 7.49 12.98 -12.93
CA ARG A 185 7.92 14.32 -12.56
C ARG A 185 7.42 15.21 -13.69
N THR A 186 6.33 15.93 -13.44
CA THR A 186 6.00 17.17 -14.14
C THR A 186 7.15 18.15 -13.98
#